data_AF-R6P1U7-F1
#
_entry.id   AF-R6P1U7-F1
#
_cell.length_a   1.000
_cell.length_b   1.000
_cell.length_c   1.000
_cell.angle_alpha   90.00
_cell.angle_beta   90.00
_cell.angle_gamma   90.00
#
_symmetry.space_group_name_H-M   'P 1'
#
loop_
_entity.id
_entity.type
_entity.pdbx_description
1 polymer ?
#
loop_
_entity_poly.entity_id
_entity_poly.type
_entity_poly.pdbx_seq_one_letter_code
_entity_poly.pdbx_strand_id
1 'polypeptide(L)'
;MKFTKEEKQAFVKHYQNGETVLQICNKNKIPRSTFYRWIQNYQRTVTKTGTVITPQEFSSLKRKVESFGITVWSIQRTYLMRSTGGSSWYFLQSYFSE
;
A
#
# COMPACT_ATOMS: atom_id res chain seq x y z
N MET A 1 -8.36 -23.39 -19.32
CA MET A 1 -7.00 -22.87 -19.55
C MET A 1 -6.45 -22.31 -18.25
N LYS A 2 -5.28 -22.78 -17.79
CA LYS A 2 -4.61 -22.26 -16.60
C LYS A 2 -3.38 -21.47 -17.05
N PHE A 3 -3.44 -20.15 -16.95
CA PHE A 3 -2.29 -19.28 -17.16
C PHE A 3 -1.37 -19.35 -15.93
N THR A 4 -0.06 -19.42 -16.15
CA THR A 4 0.93 -19.41 -15.08
C THR A 4 1.04 -18.00 -14.47
N LYS A 5 1.75 -17.88 -13.34
CA LYS A 5 1.90 -16.59 -12.65
C LYS A 5 2.73 -15.61 -13.50
N GLU A 6 3.71 -16.13 -14.22
CA GLU A 6 4.62 -15.36 -15.07
C GLU A 6 3.89 -14.77 -16.28
N GLU A 7 3.03 -15.56 -16.93
CA GLU A 7 2.20 -15.12 -18.06
C GLU A 7 1.24 -14.00 -17.64
N LYS A 8 0.57 -14.16 -16.49
CA LYS A 8 -0.32 -13.12 -15.95
C LYS A 8 0.40 -11.80 -15.73
N GLN A 9 1.64 -11.86 -15.21
CA GLN A 9 2.46 -10.68 -15.00
C GLN A 9 2.92 -10.06 -16.32
N ALA A 10 3.22 -10.86 -17.34
CA ALA A 10 3.57 -10.36 -18.67
C ALA A 10 2.41 -9.55 -19.28
N PHE A 11 1.17 -10.07 -19.22
CA PHE A 11 0.02 -9.33 -19.75
C PHE A 11 -0.24 -8.01 -19.03
N VAL A 12 -0.03 -7.96 -17.71
CA VAL A 12 -0.16 -6.70 -16.95
C VAL A 12 0.97 -5.72 -17.29
N LYS A 13 2.18 -6.20 -17.63
CA LYS A 13 3.24 -5.31 -18.17
C LYS A 13 2.86 -4.72 -19.53
N HIS A 14 2.27 -5.50 -20.44
CA HIS A 14 1.80 -4.97 -21.73
C HIS A 14 0.75 -3.86 -21.54
N TYR A 15 -0.16 -4.04 -20.58
CA TYR A 15 -1.11 -3.00 -20.19
C TYR A 15 -0.41 -1.74 -19.65
N GLN A 16 0.63 -1.89 -18.82
CA GLN A 16 1.44 -0.76 -18.33
C GLN A 16 2.20 -0.03 -19.43
N ASN A 17 2.57 -0.73 -20.51
CA ASN A 17 3.22 -0.15 -21.70
C ASN A 17 2.24 0.60 -22.62
N GLY A 18 0.94 0.61 -22.32
CA GLY A 18 -0.07 1.37 -23.07
C GLY A 18 -0.95 0.53 -24.01
N GLU A 19 -0.83 -0.79 -24.04
CA GLU A 19 -1.75 -1.63 -24.81
C GLU A 19 -3.15 -1.64 -24.17
N THR A 20 -4.19 -1.58 -25.02
CA THR A 20 -5.57 -1.58 -24.54
C THR A 20 -6.00 -2.97 -24.05
N VAL A 21 -6.77 -2.99 -22.95
CA VAL A 21 -7.35 -4.21 -22.36
C VAL A 21 -8.06 -5.07 -23.41
N LEU A 22 -8.76 -4.43 -24.35
CA LEU A 22 -9.47 -5.10 -25.45
C LEU A 22 -8.55 -5.94 -26.34
N GLN A 23 -7.41 -5.37 -26.75
CA GLN A 23 -6.48 -6.05 -27.63
C GLN A 23 -5.82 -7.24 -26.93
N ILE A 24 -5.42 -7.07 -25.66
CA ILE A 24 -4.82 -8.14 -24.85
C ILE A 24 -5.83 -9.28 -24.61
N CYS A 25 -7.07 -8.95 -24.24
CA CYS A 25 -8.12 -9.94 -24.02
C CYS A 25 -8.50 -10.69 -25.30
N ASN A 26 -8.63 -9.99 -26.43
CA ASN A 26 -8.98 -10.61 -27.70
C ASN A 26 -7.87 -11.52 -28.23
N LYS A 27 -6.60 -11.09 -28.15
CA LYS A 27 -5.44 -11.86 -28.64
C LYS A 27 -5.23 -13.16 -27.86
N ASN A 28 -5.42 -13.12 -26.54
CA ASN A 28 -5.14 -14.24 -25.65
C ASN A 28 -6.41 -15.03 -25.23
N LYS A 29 -7.59 -14.67 -25.77
CA LYS A 29 -8.90 -15.21 -25.38
C LYS A 29 -9.16 -15.18 -23.87
N ILE A 30 -8.78 -14.09 -23.21
CA ILE A 30 -8.97 -13.91 -21.76
C ILE A 30 -10.28 -13.15 -21.52
N PRO A 31 -11.17 -13.64 -20.63
CA PRO A 31 -12.34 -12.87 -20.22
C PRO A 31 -11.92 -11.55 -19.55
N ARG A 32 -12.55 -10.44 -19.96
CA ARG A 32 -12.28 -9.10 -19.41
C ARG A 32 -12.31 -9.05 -17.88
N SER A 33 -13.31 -9.68 -17.25
CA SER A 33 -13.45 -9.73 -15.79
C SER A 33 -12.24 -10.39 -15.10
N THR A 34 -11.69 -11.43 -15.72
CA THR A 34 -10.49 -12.13 -15.22
C THR A 34 -9.27 -11.23 -15.34
N PHE A 35 -9.16 -10.52 -16.46
CA PHE A 35 -8.04 -9.61 -16.70
C PHE A 35 -8.04 -8.43 -15.73
N TYR A 36 -9.20 -7.81 -15.46
CA TYR A 36 -9.29 -6.74 -14.46
C TYR A 36 -8.90 -7.21 -13.06
N ARG A 37 -9.24 -8.45 -12.68
CA ARG A 37 -8.79 -9.03 -11.41
C ARG A 37 -7.28 -9.22 -11.36
N TRP A 38 -6.64 -9.53 -12.49
CA TRP A 38 -5.18 -9.60 -12.57
C TRP A 38 -4.54 -8.22 -12.53
N ILE A 39 -5.13 -7.21 -13.17
CA ILE A 39 -4.65 -5.83 -13.07
C ILE A 39 -4.63 -5.41 -11.60
N GLN A 40 -5.70 -5.63 -10.85
CA GLN A 40 -5.74 -5.29 -9.42
C GLN A 40 -4.69 -6.05 -8.60
N ASN A 41 -4.52 -7.35 -8.85
CA ASN A 41 -3.61 -8.19 -8.08
C ASN A 41 -2.13 -7.98 -8.43
N TYR A 42 -1.82 -7.64 -9.68
CA TYR A 42 -0.46 -7.56 -10.20
C TYR A 42 -0.05 -6.15 -10.61
N GLN A 43 -0.91 -5.13 -10.44
CA GLN A 43 -0.52 -3.73 -10.60
C GLN A 43 0.61 -3.45 -9.62
N ARG A 44 1.81 -3.37 -10.18
CA ARG A 44 2.99 -2.86 -9.49
C ARG A 44 2.88 -1.36 -9.45
N THR A 45 2.68 -0.81 -8.26
CA THR A 45 2.97 0.59 -7.97
C THR A 45 4.48 0.78 -8.01
N VAL A 46 4.97 1.31 -9.13
CA VAL A 46 6.37 1.73 -9.25
C VAL A 46 6.49 3.03 -8.48
N THR A 47 7.26 3.00 -7.38
CA THR A 47 7.55 4.22 -6.60
C THR A 47 8.61 5.03 -7.34
N LYS A 48 8.64 6.36 -7.15
CA LYS A 48 9.57 7.30 -7.84
C LYS A 48 11.05 6.90 -7.76
N THR A 49 11.43 6.05 -6.80
CA THR A 49 12.78 5.51 -6.59
C THR A 49 13.11 4.28 -7.45
N GLY A 50 12.24 3.89 -8.39
CA GLY A 50 12.43 2.68 -9.23
C GLY A 50 12.21 1.36 -8.49
N THR A 51 11.83 1.40 -7.21
CA THR A 51 11.54 0.20 -6.43
C THR A 51 10.17 -0.35 -6.81
N VAL A 52 10.16 -1.60 -7.26
CA VAL A 52 8.96 -2.37 -7.55
C VAL A 52 8.35 -2.83 -6.24
N ILE A 53 7.34 -2.12 -5.74
CA ILE A 53 6.64 -2.48 -4.50
C ILE A 53 5.35 -3.21 -4.87
N THR A 54 5.14 -4.38 -4.30
CA THR A 54 3.87 -5.10 -4.44
C THR A 54 2.80 -4.50 -3.52
N PRO A 55 1.50 -4.60 -3.84
CA PRO A 55 0.44 -4.08 -2.96
C PRO A 55 0.48 -4.63 -1.53
N GLN A 56 0.95 -5.88 -1.39
CA GLN A 56 1.11 -6.54 -0.09
C GLN A 56 2.27 -5.93 0.71
N GLU A 57 3.41 -5.65 0.07
CA GLU A 57 4.54 -4.95 0.70
C GLU A 57 4.18 -3.52 1.09
N PHE A 58 3.39 -2.83 0.26
CA PHE A 58 2.88 -1.52 0.63
C PHE A 58 1.99 -1.57 1.88
N SER A 59 1.10 -2.56 1.95
CA SER A 59 0.20 -2.75 3.10
C SER A 59 0.95 -3.17 4.37
N SER A 60 2.04 -3.93 4.25
CA SER A 60 2.90 -4.28 5.39
C SER A 60 3.67 -3.05 5.88
N LEU A 61 4.17 -2.22 4.96
CA LEU A 61 4.88 -0.99 5.28
C LEU A 61 3.96 0.03 5.98
N LYS A 62 2.73 0.19 5.49
CA LYS A 62 1.72 1.06 6.12
C LYS A 62 1.49 0.68 7.58
N ARG A 63 1.29 -0.61 7.85
CA ARG A 63 1.11 -1.13 9.22
C ARG A 63 2.32 -0.87 10.12
N LYS A 64 3.54 -0.97 9.58
CA LYS A 64 4.77 -0.65 10.33
C LYS A 64 4.80 0.83 10.70
N VAL A 65 4.49 1.73 9.77
CA VAL A 65 4.45 3.18 10.03
C VAL A 65 3.42 3.51 11.12
N GLU A 66 2.22 2.93 11.04
CA GLU A 66 1.19 3.08 12.09
C GLU A 66 1.70 2.58 13.45
N SER A 67 2.34 1.41 13.49
CA SER A 67 2.92 0.87 14.73
C SER A 67 3.99 1.80 15.32
N PHE A 68 4.88 2.34 14.49
CA PHE A 68 5.91 3.29 14.95
C PHE A 68 5.28 4.57 15.50
N GLY A 69 4.23 5.09 14.85
CA GLY A 69 3.48 6.24 15.34
C GLY A 69 2.91 6.00 16.75
N ILE A 70 2.31 4.83 16.99
CA ILE A 70 1.78 4.46 18.31
C ILE A 70 2.89 4.38 19.37
N THR A 71 4.04 3.79 19.04
CA THR A 71 5.18 3.69 19.96
C THR A 71 5.73 5.07 20.31
N VAL A 72 5.96 5.93 19.31
CA VAL A 72 6.46 7.29 19.52
C VAL A 72 5.47 8.08 20.38
N TRP A 73 4.18 8.01 20.09
CA TRP A 73 3.13 8.65 20.88
C TRP A 73 3.15 8.18 22.34
N SER A 74 3.30 6.87 22.57
CA SER A 74 3.34 6.30 23.92
C SER A 74 4.58 6.77 24.71
N ILE A 75 5.73 6.87 24.06
CA ILE A 75 6.96 7.37 24.67
C ILE A 75 6.82 8.87 25.00
N GLN A 76 6.33 9.66 24.05
CA GLN A 76 6.14 11.10 24.25
C GLN A 76 5.11 11.36 25.37
N ARG A 77 4.04 10.57 25.41
CA ARG A 77 3.04 10.57 26.51
C ARG A 77 3.66 10.30 27.87
N THR A 78 4.49 9.27 28.01
CA THR A 78 5.12 8.91 29.28
C THR A 78 6.14 9.96 29.72
N TYR A 79 6.91 10.53 28.79
CA TYR A 79 7.83 11.64 29.07
C TYR A 79 7.09 12.88 29.58
N LEU A 80 6.00 13.28 28.91
CA LEU A 80 5.19 14.43 29.31
C LEU A 80 4.57 14.24 30.70
N MET A 81 3.98 13.06 30.97
CA MET A 81 3.42 12.73 32.30
C MET A 81 4.45 12.89 33.43
N ARG A 82 5.71 12.51 33.18
CA ARG A 82 6.80 12.59 34.15
C ARG A 82 7.31 14.03 34.36
N SER A 83 7.25 14.87 33.32
CA SER A 83 7.72 16.26 33.39
C SER A 83 6.73 17.23 34.04
N THR A 84 5.41 16.98 33.91
CA THR A 84 4.38 17.95 34.32
C THR A 84 3.54 17.52 35.53
N GLY A 85 3.99 16.55 36.32
CA GLY A 85 3.27 16.10 37.53
C GLY A 85 1.84 15.62 37.27
N GLY A 86 1.59 15.02 36.10
CA GLY A 86 0.29 14.42 35.73
C GLY A 86 -0.87 15.38 35.42
N SER A 87 -0.84 16.63 35.90
CA SER A 87 -1.97 17.57 35.80
C SER A 87 -1.99 18.37 34.48
N SER A 88 -0.84 18.60 33.84
CA SER A 88 -0.76 19.32 32.55
C SER A 88 -1.15 18.45 31.33
N TRP A 89 -1.36 17.14 31.52
CA TRP A 89 -1.63 16.23 30.40
C TRP A 89 -2.94 16.56 29.66
N TYR A 90 -3.96 17.01 30.40
CA TYR A 90 -5.23 17.45 29.83
C TYR A 90 -5.09 18.72 28.96
N PHE A 91 -4.12 19.59 29.25
CA PHE A 91 -3.84 20.79 28.45
C PHE A 91 -3.09 20.46 27.15
N LEU A 92 -2.20 19.46 27.16
CA LEU A 92 -1.43 19.07 25.98
C LEU A 92 -2.24 18.19 25.01
N GLN A 93 -3.27 17.48 25.50
CA GLN A 93 -4.13 16.65 24.65
C GLN A 93 -4.99 17.47 23.68
N SER A 94 -5.33 18.72 24.02
CA SER A 94 -6.05 19.62 23.08
C SER A 94 -5.15 20.10 21.94
N TYR A 95 -3.85 20.30 22.19
CA TYR A 95 -2.88 20.80 21.20
C TYR A 95 -2.50 19.78 20.12
N PHE A 96 -2.67 18.48 20.38
CA PHE A 96 -2.29 17.40 19.45
C PHE A 96 -3.49 16.73 18.77
N SER A 97 -4.72 17.18 19.03
CA SER A 97 -5.95 16.66 18.39
C SER A 97 -6.49 17.54 17.26
N GLU A 98 -5.81 18.65 16.92
CA GLU A 98 -6.09 19.47 15.73
C GLU A 98 -5.30 19.02 14.50
#